data_AF-A0A060M366-F1
#
_entry.id   AF-A0A060M366-F1
#
_cell.length_a   1.000
_cell.length_b   1.000
_cell.length_c   1.000
_cell.angle_alpha   90.00
_cell.angle_beta   90.00
_cell.angle_gamma   90.00
#
_symmetry.space_group_name_H-M   'P 1'
#
loop_
_entity.id
_entity.type
_entity.pdbx_description
1 polymer ?
#
loop_
_entity_poly.entity_id
_entity_poly.type
_entity_poly.pdbx_seq_one_letter_code
_entity_poly.pdbx_strand_id
1 'polypeptide(L)'
;MNLISRLTQTQLALTEQLITYQQEDGSFKLCFESGTMTDAYMLLLLSHVNQEYDLQKKLAYRLLRTQSEHGYWKLYEDDLGHLSSTIEAYTALYISGFAKKSDPSMKAAESFIVKKGGVEQAHISTKTLLALHHLYPWPTLFPLPLFLIQLPKWMPFSFYRYSAYVKTHFAALLILGHTRFHVKRKHNRHIQHLYISSKHLQLRKRKRTKLSSYTKAAFQKAETYLLHHIEQDGTLHSYSSGTLLMFYALLALGYKKQAPIMEQALEGLKTHLYTEGKEGHIQNSPSTIWDTALIATAIQQTNTVEKQTTIAASVHYILANQQKNGGWGFSTSNSINPDVDDTHACLRLLSSHLHLPETKRAWRAGFSWLLSRQNRDGGWAAFEKDSRAALFIPLENGTDTIMDPSSPDLTGRTLECLGNYGHLSAKHPAVEKAIKWLEKHQQKDGNWQGRWGVSYIYGTWAAVTGMRAVGVPIENESLQHARRWLESIQLLDGGWGESCKSDVEQRFIPLQFSTVVHTAWALDALISLYDRPTKQMEDALTLLMDWVRTSSIRSTYPTGGGLPGQFYIHYHSYPLLWPLVTFTNYKHKYVKTKAK
;
A
#
# COMPACT_ATOMS: atom_id res chain seq x y z
N MET A 1 -35.43 12.71 -13.13
CA MET A 1 -34.97 13.16 -11.80
C MET A 1 -33.94 14.26 -12.02
N ASN A 2 -34.02 15.40 -11.32
CA ASN A 2 -33.00 16.45 -11.48
C ASN A 2 -31.65 15.99 -10.91
N LEU A 3 -30.53 16.56 -11.38
CA LEU A 3 -29.17 16.12 -11.03
C LEU A 3 -28.93 16.06 -9.52
N ILE A 4 -29.42 17.06 -8.77
CA ILE A 4 -29.23 17.18 -7.32
C ILE A 4 -30.02 16.12 -6.53
N SER A 5 -31.23 15.80 -6.96
CA SER A 5 -32.03 14.73 -6.35
C SER A 5 -31.36 13.37 -6.55
N ARG A 6 -30.87 13.10 -7.78
CA ARG A 6 -30.13 11.88 -8.08
C ARG A 6 -28.84 11.78 -7.27
N LEU A 7 -28.09 12.89 -7.17
CA LEU A 7 -26.88 12.98 -6.36
C LEU A 7 -27.15 12.70 -4.88
N THR A 8 -28.22 13.25 -4.34
CA THR A 8 -28.61 13.03 -2.93
C THR A 8 -29.01 11.58 -2.69
N GLN A 9 -29.74 10.96 -3.62
CA GLN A 9 -30.11 9.55 -3.50
C GLN A 9 -28.88 8.63 -3.57
N THR A 10 -27.97 8.88 -4.52
CA THR A 10 -26.73 8.08 -4.64
C THR A 10 -25.82 8.25 -3.42
N GLN A 11 -25.70 9.48 -2.89
CA GLN A 11 -24.95 9.76 -1.67
C GLN A 11 -25.51 8.97 -0.48
N LEU A 12 -26.83 8.95 -0.32
CA LEU A 12 -27.49 8.20 0.76
C LEU A 12 -27.23 6.69 0.61
N ALA A 13 -27.44 6.13 -0.59
CA ALA A 13 -27.20 4.71 -0.85
C ALA A 13 -25.75 4.28 -0.58
N LEU A 14 -24.77 5.09 -0.99
CA LEU A 14 -23.35 4.82 -0.68
C LEU A 14 -23.04 4.92 0.81
N THR A 15 -23.66 5.87 1.50
CA THR A 15 -23.49 6.03 2.96
C THR A 15 -24.03 4.80 3.69
N GLU A 16 -25.26 4.38 3.36
CA GLU A 16 -25.89 3.19 3.94
C GLU A 16 -25.09 1.93 3.63
N GLN A 17 -24.62 1.77 2.39
CA GLN A 17 -23.75 0.66 2.02
C GLN A 17 -22.43 0.66 2.82
N LEU A 18 -21.78 1.82 2.99
CA LEU A 18 -20.55 1.89 3.77
C LEU A 18 -20.79 1.49 5.23
N ILE A 19 -21.87 1.97 5.84
CA ILE A 19 -22.22 1.65 7.24
C ILE A 19 -22.33 0.14 7.47
N THR A 20 -22.78 -0.66 6.49
CA THR A 20 -22.87 -2.12 6.65
C THR A 20 -21.52 -2.83 6.82
N TYR A 21 -20.41 -2.17 6.46
CA TYR A 21 -19.06 -2.69 6.69
C TYR A 21 -18.52 -2.37 8.09
N GLN A 22 -19.22 -1.56 8.88
CA GLN A 22 -18.82 -1.27 10.25
C GLN A 22 -18.91 -2.53 11.12
N GLN A 23 -17.87 -2.77 11.89
CA GLN A 23 -17.78 -3.85 12.86
C GLN A 23 -18.28 -3.38 14.23
N GLU A 24 -18.56 -4.32 15.14
CA GLU A 24 -19.03 -4.02 16.49
C GLU A 24 -18.06 -3.15 17.30
N ASP A 25 -16.76 -3.25 17.03
CA ASP A 25 -15.70 -2.43 17.66
C ASP A 25 -15.61 -1.00 17.10
N GLY A 26 -16.46 -0.65 16.13
CA GLY A 26 -16.50 0.66 15.47
C GLY A 26 -15.58 0.81 14.26
N SER A 27 -14.75 -0.19 13.96
CA SER A 27 -13.86 -0.20 12.80
C SER A 27 -14.59 -0.53 11.49
N PHE A 28 -14.01 -0.13 10.37
CA PHE A 28 -14.40 -0.59 9.03
C PHE A 28 -13.34 -1.55 8.51
N LYS A 29 -13.74 -2.78 8.18
CA LYS A 29 -12.84 -3.83 7.67
C LYS A 29 -13.24 -4.19 6.24
N LEU A 30 -12.50 -3.67 5.28
CA LEU A 30 -12.62 -4.02 3.86
C LEU A 30 -11.30 -4.64 3.39
N CYS A 31 -11.34 -5.36 2.26
CA CYS A 31 -10.16 -6.04 1.75
C CYS A 31 -9.12 -5.03 1.24
N PHE A 32 -7.91 -5.12 1.79
CA PHE A 32 -6.69 -4.52 1.26
C PHE A 32 -6.04 -5.52 0.28
N GLU A 33 -6.56 -5.55 -0.95
CA GLU A 33 -6.23 -6.60 -1.91
C GLU A 33 -4.95 -6.28 -2.67
N SER A 34 -3.98 -7.19 -2.61
CA SER A 34 -2.77 -7.15 -3.43
C SER A 34 -2.76 -8.28 -4.47
N GLY A 35 -1.72 -8.32 -5.30
CA GLY A 35 -1.47 -9.43 -6.22
C GLY A 35 -1.30 -10.79 -5.53
N THR A 36 -0.81 -11.79 -6.27
CA THR A 36 -0.70 -13.17 -5.76
C THR A 36 0.43 -13.41 -4.77
N MET A 37 1.32 -12.44 -4.56
CA MET A 37 2.58 -12.62 -3.85
C MET A 37 2.38 -13.14 -2.41
N THR A 38 1.59 -12.46 -1.59
CA THR A 38 1.38 -12.83 -0.18
C THR A 38 0.72 -14.19 -0.03
N ASP A 39 -0.26 -14.49 -0.89
CA ASP A 39 -0.96 -15.78 -0.90
C ASP A 39 -0.03 -16.92 -1.28
N ALA A 40 0.79 -16.73 -2.32
CA ALA A 40 1.79 -17.71 -2.74
C ALA A 40 2.82 -17.97 -1.64
N TYR A 41 3.28 -16.92 -0.96
CA TYR A 41 4.30 -17.05 0.09
C TYR A 41 3.72 -17.77 1.31
N MET A 42 2.50 -17.40 1.73
CA MET A 42 1.83 -18.07 2.85
C MET A 42 1.50 -19.53 2.52
N LEU A 43 1.02 -19.83 1.31
CA LEU A 43 0.74 -21.21 0.89
C LEU A 43 2.01 -22.08 0.92
N LEU A 44 3.15 -21.54 0.47
CA LEU A 44 4.45 -22.22 0.55
C LEU A 44 4.92 -22.44 2.00
N LEU A 45 4.72 -21.47 2.88
CA LEU A 45 5.03 -21.60 4.29
C LEU A 45 4.17 -22.69 4.96
N LEU A 46 2.84 -22.61 4.79
CA LEU A 46 1.89 -23.57 5.37
C LEU A 46 2.14 -25.00 4.88
N SER A 47 2.46 -25.16 3.59
CA SER A 47 2.92 -26.42 3.02
C SER A 47 4.16 -26.98 3.74
N HIS A 48 5.07 -26.12 4.18
CA HIS A 48 6.29 -26.53 4.87
C HIS A 48 6.07 -26.86 6.36
N VAL A 49 5.18 -26.15 7.04
CA VAL A 49 4.84 -26.42 8.45
C VAL A 49 3.77 -27.51 8.60
N ASN A 50 3.06 -27.85 7.52
CA ASN A 50 2.01 -28.88 7.46
C ASN A 50 0.86 -28.60 8.44
N GLN A 51 0.36 -27.37 8.43
CA GLN A 51 -0.75 -26.87 9.26
C GLN A 51 -1.79 -26.16 8.39
N GLU A 52 -2.99 -25.94 8.94
CA GLU A 52 -4.02 -25.07 8.35
C GLU A 52 -4.46 -25.46 6.93
N TYR A 53 -4.86 -26.73 6.72
CA TYR A 53 -5.20 -27.24 5.40
C TYR A 53 -6.37 -26.48 4.73
N ASP A 54 -7.35 -26.01 5.51
CA ASP A 54 -8.46 -25.23 4.96
C ASP A 54 -8.05 -23.82 4.52
N LEU A 55 -7.12 -23.19 5.23
CA LEU A 55 -6.50 -21.95 4.77
C LEU A 55 -5.72 -22.18 3.47
N GLN A 56 -4.93 -23.26 3.39
CA GLN A 56 -4.22 -23.61 2.17
C GLN A 56 -5.16 -23.76 0.97
N LYS A 57 -6.34 -24.39 1.15
CA LYS A 57 -7.37 -24.49 0.10
C LYS A 57 -7.87 -23.12 -0.35
N LYS A 58 -8.17 -22.21 0.60
CA LYS A 58 -8.66 -20.86 0.29
C LYS A 58 -7.64 -20.06 -0.53
N LEU A 59 -6.37 -20.10 -0.13
CA LEU A 59 -5.27 -19.43 -0.84
C LEU A 59 -5.07 -20.05 -2.24
N ALA A 60 -5.02 -21.38 -2.33
CA ALA A 60 -4.87 -22.08 -3.60
C ALA A 60 -6.04 -21.80 -4.56
N TYR A 61 -7.27 -21.72 -4.03
CA TYR A 61 -8.45 -21.38 -4.82
C TYR A 61 -8.34 -19.96 -5.40
N ARG A 62 -7.95 -18.96 -4.60
CA ARG A 62 -7.74 -17.59 -5.11
C ARG A 62 -6.64 -17.54 -6.16
N LEU A 63 -5.51 -18.23 -5.95
CA LEU A 63 -4.43 -18.31 -6.94
C LEU A 63 -4.92 -18.89 -8.27
N LEU A 64 -5.70 -19.98 -8.23
CA LEU A 64 -6.27 -20.58 -9.46
C LEU A 64 -7.29 -19.65 -10.14
N ARG A 65 -8.15 -18.97 -9.37
CA ARG A 65 -9.15 -18.04 -9.93
C ARG A 65 -8.52 -16.82 -10.58
N THR A 66 -7.47 -16.28 -9.99
CA THR A 66 -6.79 -15.06 -10.48
C THR A 66 -5.87 -15.31 -11.67
N GLN A 67 -5.73 -16.56 -12.10
CA GLN A 67 -4.99 -16.89 -13.31
C GLN A 67 -5.74 -16.36 -14.53
N SER A 68 -5.03 -15.68 -15.43
CA SER A 68 -5.61 -15.24 -16.71
C SER A 68 -5.95 -16.43 -17.61
N GLU A 69 -6.79 -16.19 -18.61
CA GLU A 69 -7.12 -17.17 -19.66
C GLU A 69 -5.88 -17.65 -20.44
N HIS A 70 -4.82 -16.85 -20.46
CA HIS A 70 -3.53 -17.17 -21.09
C HIS A 70 -2.53 -17.86 -20.14
N GLY A 71 -2.95 -18.19 -18.92
CA GLY A 71 -2.18 -18.96 -17.95
C GLY A 71 -1.20 -18.17 -17.09
N TYR A 72 -0.98 -16.89 -17.33
CA TYR A 72 -0.14 -16.04 -16.48
C TYR A 72 -0.96 -15.28 -15.44
N TRP A 73 -0.28 -14.70 -14.45
CA TRP A 73 -0.87 -13.78 -13.47
C TRP A 73 -0.46 -12.35 -13.79
N LYS A 74 -1.35 -11.42 -13.47
CA LYS A 74 -1.20 -9.98 -13.68
C LYS A 74 -1.06 -9.26 -12.34
N LEU A 75 -0.46 -8.08 -12.35
CA LEU A 75 -0.53 -7.15 -11.22
C LEU A 75 -1.76 -6.23 -11.28
N TYR A 76 -2.24 -5.94 -12.48
CA TYR A 76 -3.37 -5.05 -12.79
C TYR A 76 -3.93 -5.41 -14.17
N GLU A 77 -5.10 -4.89 -14.54
CA GLU A 77 -5.86 -5.47 -15.66
C GLU A 77 -5.19 -5.29 -17.04
N ASP A 78 -4.62 -4.14 -17.32
CA ASP A 78 -3.90 -3.86 -18.58
C ASP A 78 -2.47 -4.40 -18.61
N ASP A 79 -2.06 -5.21 -17.62
CA ASP A 79 -0.80 -5.94 -17.61
C ASP A 79 -0.81 -7.09 -18.62
N LEU A 80 0.26 -7.22 -19.40
CA LEU A 80 0.47 -8.30 -20.38
C LEU A 80 1.13 -9.55 -19.75
N GLY A 81 0.98 -9.67 -18.43
CA GLY A 81 1.49 -10.75 -17.59
C GLY A 81 2.76 -10.37 -16.86
N HIS A 82 2.75 -10.60 -15.54
CA HIS A 82 3.87 -10.35 -14.66
C HIS A 82 4.65 -11.64 -14.39
N LEU A 83 5.94 -11.64 -14.75
CA LEU A 83 6.80 -12.83 -14.66
C LEU A 83 6.93 -13.35 -13.22
N SER A 84 7.27 -12.47 -12.28
CA SER A 84 7.47 -12.82 -10.87
C SER A 84 6.21 -13.41 -10.25
N SER A 85 5.06 -12.73 -10.40
CA SER A 85 3.77 -13.23 -9.87
C SER A 85 3.37 -14.57 -10.46
N THR A 86 3.66 -14.79 -11.75
CA THR A 86 3.39 -16.07 -12.43
C THR A 86 4.27 -17.18 -11.87
N ILE A 87 5.56 -16.93 -11.66
CA ILE A 87 6.48 -17.90 -11.05
C ILE A 87 6.07 -18.23 -9.61
N GLU A 88 5.71 -17.22 -8.83
CA GLU A 88 5.30 -17.36 -7.42
C GLU A 88 4.02 -18.20 -7.30
N ALA A 89 2.97 -17.84 -8.04
CA ALA A 89 1.70 -18.56 -8.04
C ALA A 89 1.85 -20.00 -8.57
N TYR A 90 2.54 -20.18 -9.71
CA TYR A 90 2.82 -21.51 -10.26
C TYR A 90 3.55 -22.37 -9.23
N THR A 91 4.60 -21.83 -8.61
CA THR A 91 5.42 -22.58 -7.65
C THR A 91 4.62 -22.93 -6.41
N ALA A 92 3.86 -21.98 -5.87
CA ALA A 92 3.03 -22.22 -4.70
C ALA A 92 2.02 -23.35 -4.94
N LEU A 93 1.27 -23.30 -6.05
CA LEU A 93 0.29 -24.33 -6.42
C LEU A 93 0.92 -25.71 -6.67
N TYR A 94 2.03 -25.76 -7.41
CA TYR A 94 2.70 -27.02 -7.74
C TYR A 94 3.38 -27.68 -6.53
N ILE A 95 4.06 -26.89 -5.71
CA ILE A 95 4.81 -27.42 -4.56
C ILE A 95 3.87 -27.83 -3.43
N SER A 96 2.80 -27.08 -3.18
CA SER A 96 1.76 -27.44 -2.21
C SER A 96 0.90 -28.64 -2.67
N GLY A 97 0.81 -28.87 -3.98
CA GLY A 97 0.06 -30.02 -4.55
C GLY A 97 -1.39 -29.71 -4.89
N PHE A 98 -1.78 -28.44 -4.88
CA PHE A 98 -3.10 -27.99 -5.34
C PHE A 98 -3.20 -27.92 -6.88
N ALA A 99 -2.09 -28.01 -7.60
CA ALA A 99 -2.07 -28.19 -9.05
C ALA A 99 -0.98 -29.17 -9.49
N LYS A 100 -1.20 -29.84 -10.63
CA LYS A 100 -0.24 -30.74 -11.25
C LYS A 100 0.42 -30.05 -12.44
N LYS A 101 1.68 -30.39 -12.71
CA LYS A 101 2.41 -29.90 -13.90
C LYS A 101 1.70 -30.25 -15.21
N SER A 102 0.95 -31.36 -15.23
CA SER A 102 0.20 -31.81 -16.41
C SER A 102 -1.04 -30.96 -16.73
N ASP A 103 -1.52 -30.16 -15.77
CA ASP A 103 -2.76 -29.40 -15.92
C ASP A 103 -2.61 -28.35 -17.03
N PRO A 104 -3.62 -28.15 -17.90
CA PRO A 104 -3.52 -27.22 -19.02
C PRO A 104 -3.13 -25.80 -18.60
N SER A 105 -3.70 -25.33 -17.48
CA SER A 105 -3.42 -24.00 -16.94
C SER A 105 -1.97 -23.85 -16.46
N MET A 106 -1.40 -24.91 -15.87
CA MET A 106 0.00 -24.94 -15.45
C MET A 106 0.96 -25.00 -16.64
N LYS A 107 0.61 -25.70 -17.71
CA LYS A 107 1.40 -25.70 -18.97
C LYS A 107 1.40 -24.33 -19.66
N ALA A 108 0.27 -23.62 -19.64
CA ALA A 108 0.17 -22.27 -20.17
C ALA A 108 1.06 -21.30 -19.37
N ALA A 109 1.02 -21.38 -18.03
CA ALA A 109 1.92 -20.64 -17.14
C ALA A 109 3.41 -20.96 -17.42
N GLU A 110 3.77 -22.24 -17.55
CA GLU A 110 5.13 -22.67 -17.90
C GLU A 110 5.59 -22.08 -19.23
N SER A 111 4.73 -22.11 -20.25
CA SER A 111 5.02 -21.55 -21.58
C SER A 111 5.26 -20.04 -21.51
N PHE A 112 4.46 -19.32 -20.73
CA PHE A 112 4.65 -17.89 -20.49
C PHE A 112 5.97 -17.59 -19.76
N ILE A 113 6.26 -18.31 -18.68
CA ILE A 113 7.49 -18.16 -17.89
C ILE A 113 8.71 -18.37 -18.79
N VAL A 114 8.71 -19.43 -19.59
CA VAL A 114 9.79 -19.74 -20.52
C VAL A 114 9.95 -18.64 -21.56
N LYS A 115 8.84 -18.18 -22.17
CA LYS A 115 8.83 -17.10 -23.16
C LYS A 115 9.39 -15.77 -22.61
N LYS A 116 9.17 -15.49 -21.32
CA LYS A 116 9.67 -14.29 -20.64
C LYS A 116 11.09 -14.42 -20.07
N GLY A 117 11.81 -15.52 -20.39
CA GLY A 117 13.20 -15.71 -20.01
C GLY A 117 13.42 -16.52 -18.72
N GLY A 118 12.37 -17.17 -18.23
CA GLY A 118 12.43 -18.13 -17.11
C GLY A 118 12.67 -17.49 -15.75
N VAL A 119 12.96 -18.36 -14.77
CA VAL A 119 13.28 -17.96 -13.38
C VAL A 119 14.47 -17.00 -13.32
N GLU A 120 15.37 -17.05 -14.29
CA GLU A 120 16.54 -16.18 -14.36
C GLU A 120 16.19 -14.70 -14.51
N GLN A 121 15.04 -14.36 -15.10
CA GLN A 121 14.57 -12.97 -15.27
C GLN A 121 13.59 -12.52 -14.18
N ALA A 122 13.28 -13.38 -13.20
CA ALA A 122 12.40 -13.01 -12.10
C ALA A 122 13.03 -11.93 -11.20
N HIS A 123 12.17 -11.15 -10.55
CA HIS A 123 12.58 -10.18 -9.54
C HIS A 123 13.34 -10.87 -8.39
N ILE A 124 14.21 -10.13 -7.71
CA ILE A 124 15.08 -10.65 -6.66
C ILE A 124 14.31 -11.17 -5.44
N SER A 125 13.13 -10.62 -5.12
CA SER A 125 12.24 -11.14 -4.07
C SER A 125 11.79 -12.56 -4.39
N THR A 126 11.33 -12.81 -5.61
CA THR A 126 10.93 -14.14 -6.08
C THR A 126 12.10 -15.12 -6.03
N LYS A 127 13.29 -14.72 -6.51
CA LYS A 127 14.50 -15.56 -6.41
C LYS A 127 14.87 -15.88 -4.96
N THR A 128 14.66 -14.93 -4.04
CA THR A 128 14.88 -15.12 -2.60
C THR A 128 13.88 -16.12 -2.02
N LEU A 129 12.59 -15.99 -2.32
CA LEU A 129 11.57 -16.97 -1.94
C LEU A 129 11.94 -18.38 -2.44
N LEU A 130 12.29 -18.50 -3.72
CA LEU A 130 12.69 -19.78 -4.31
C LEU A 130 13.95 -20.34 -3.63
N ALA A 131 14.90 -19.48 -3.24
CA ALA A 131 16.09 -19.91 -2.51
C ALA A 131 15.77 -20.45 -1.12
N LEU A 132 14.85 -19.81 -0.39
CA LEU A 132 14.34 -20.30 0.90
C LEU A 132 13.75 -21.71 0.79
N HIS A 133 13.14 -22.04 -0.35
CA HIS A 133 12.56 -23.36 -0.61
C HIS A 133 13.52 -24.33 -1.33
N HIS A 134 14.82 -24.02 -1.44
CA HIS A 134 15.80 -24.85 -2.17
C HIS A 134 15.38 -25.13 -3.63
N LEU A 135 14.71 -24.15 -4.24
CA LEU A 135 14.25 -24.17 -5.63
C LEU A 135 15.08 -23.27 -6.54
N TYR A 136 15.88 -22.37 -5.98
CA TYR A 136 16.85 -21.51 -6.66
C TYR A 136 18.13 -21.41 -5.80
N PRO A 137 19.33 -21.31 -6.39
CA PRO A 137 20.54 -21.07 -5.61
C PRO A 137 20.56 -19.63 -5.09
N TRP A 138 20.94 -19.43 -3.83
CA TRP A 138 21.08 -18.07 -3.28
C TRP A 138 21.97 -17.18 -4.17
N PRO A 139 21.53 -15.97 -4.56
CA PRO A 139 22.29 -15.08 -5.44
C PRO A 139 23.67 -14.71 -4.86
N THR A 140 24.63 -14.31 -5.69
CA THR A 140 26.00 -14.04 -5.19
C THR A 140 26.18 -12.62 -4.65
N LEU A 141 25.42 -11.65 -5.17
CA LEU A 141 25.39 -10.24 -4.73
C LEU A 141 24.31 -9.95 -3.68
N PHE A 142 23.51 -10.96 -3.32
CA PHE A 142 22.49 -10.86 -2.28
C PHE A 142 22.66 -12.03 -1.28
N PRO A 143 22.70 -11.76 0.03
CA PRO A 143 22.35 -10.48 0.66
C PRO A 143 23.54 -9.54 0.71
N LEU A 144 23.22 -8.28 1.03
CA LEU A 144 24.18 -7.34 1.56
C LEU A 144 24.92 -7.92 2.79
N PRO A 145 26.14 -7.44 3.07
CA PRO A 145 26.91 -7.95 4.20
C PRO A 145 26.18 -7.77 5.54
N LEU A 146 26.10 -8.83 6.35
CA LEU A 146 25.47 -8.80 7.68
C LEU A 146 26.04 -7.69 8.58
N PHE A 147 27.30 -7.27 8.38
CA PHE A 147 27.92 -6.19 9.16
C PHE A 147 27.21 -4.83 9.02
N LEU A 148 26.38 -4.61 7.98
CA LEU A 148 25.67 -3.34 7.80
C LEU A 148 24.81 -2.95 9.01
N ILE A 149 24.30 -3.94 9.75
CA ILE A 149 23.53 -3.69 10.98
C ILE A 149 24.39 -3.21 12.15
N GLN A 150 25.69 -3.47 12.12
CA GLN A 150 26.62 -3.02 13.16
C GLN A 150 27.07 -1.58 12.96
N LEU A 151 26.93 -1.04 11.75
CA LEU A 151 27.40 0.29 11.41
C LEU A 151 26.63 1.39 12.20
N PRO A 152 27.34 2.33 12.84
CA PRO A 152 26.77 3.54 13.42
C PRO A 152 25.77 4.28 12.51
N LYS A 153 24.73 4.87 13.11
CA LYS A 153 23.64 5.59 12.40
C LYS A 153 24.14 6.74 11.50
N TRP A 154 25.28 7.34 11.81
CA TRP A 154 25.83 8.45 11.02
C TRP A 154 26.43 7.98 9.69
N MET A 155 26.83 6.71 9.55
CA MET A 155 27.39 6.21 8.29
C MET A 155 26.32 6.05 7.21
N PRO A 156 26.58 6.49 5.97
CA PRO A 156 25.56 6.63 4.93
C PRO A 156 24.96 5.30 4.40
N PHE A 157 25.62 4.18 4.68
CA PHE A 157 25.20 2.81 4.33
C PHE A 157 24.81 1.98 5.57
N SER A 158 24.62 2.63 6.72
CA SER A 158 24.10 1.96 7.92
C SER A 158 22.68 1.47 7.70
N PHE A 159 22.40 0.26 8.20
CA PHE A 159 21.04 -0.31 8.26
C PHE A 159 20.00 0.68 8.80
N TYR A 160 20.38 1.50 9.78
CA TYR A 160 19.48 2.44 10.44
C TYR A 160 19.10 3.67 9.61
N ARG A 161 19.70 3.85 8.43
CA ARG A 161 19.38 4.94 7.51
C ARG A 161 18.37 4.55 6.43
N TYR A 162 18.04 3.27 6.34
CA TYR A 162 17.00 2.79 5.44
C TYR A 162 15.61 3.17 5.94
N SER A 163 14.66 3.26 5.01
CA SER A 163 13.23 3.43 5.31
C SER A 163 12.72 2.35 6.26
N ALA A 164 11.64 2.65 6.99
CA ALA A 164 11.06 1.74 7.97
C ALA A 164 10.73 0.37 7.36
N TYR A 165 10.02 0.35 6.23
CA TYR A 165 9.64 -0.89 5.54
C TYR A 165 10.85 -1.65 5.00
N VAL A 166 11.93 -0.99 4.55
CA VAL A 166 13.16 -1.70 4.18
C VAL A 166 13.79 -2.36 5.40
N LYS A 167 13.90 -1.65 6.53
CA LYS A 167 14.47 -2.22 7.77
C LYS A 167 13.70 -3.45 8.24
N THR A 168 12.36 -3.41 8.18
CA THR A 168 11.46 -4.54 8.49
C THR A 168 11.87 -5.81 7.74
N HIS A 169 12.10 -5.72 6.43
CA HIS A 169 12.46 -6.89 5.62
C HIS A 169 13.95 -7.23 5.71
N PHE A 170 14.82 -6.21 5.74
CA PHE A 170 16.25 -6.39 5.59
C PHE A 170 16.90 -7.10 6.76
N ALA A 171 16.42 -6.90 8.01
CA ALA A 171 16.97 -7.62 9.16
C ALA A 171 16.91 -9.14 8.96
N ALA A 172 15.76 -9.65 8.51
CA ALA A 172 15.57 -11.06 8.18
C ALA A 172 16.43 -11.48 6.96
N LEU A 173 16.45 -10.67 5.90
CA LEU A 173 17.21 -10.98 4.67
C LEU A 173 18.72 -11.06 4.91
N LEU A 174 19.28 -10.21 5.79
CA LEU A 174 20.68 -10.25 6.19
C LEU A 174 21.03 -11.59 6.86
N ILE A 175 20.18 -12.08 7.79
CA ILE A 175 20.35 -13.38 8.44
C ILE A 175 20.26 -14.52 7.42
N LEU A 176 19.17 -14.54 6.65
CA LEU A 176 18.83 -15.61 5.71
C LEU A 176 19.89 -15.77 4.62
N GLY A 177 20.32 -14.67 4.04
CA GLY A 177 21.28 -14.72 2.96
C GLY A 177 22.71 -14.98 3.44
N HIS A 178 23.08 -14.58 4.67
CA HIS A 178 24.39 -14.91 5.24
C HIS A 178 24.48 -16.40 5.59
N THR A 179 23.41 -16.95 6.16
CA THR A 179 23.29 -18.38 6.46
C THR A 179 23.03 -19.22 5.22
N ARG A 180 22.60 -18.60 4.11
CA ARG A 180 22.14 -19.28 2.87
C ARG A 180 21.04 -20.30 3.20
N PHE A 181 20.15 -19.91 4.11
CA PHE A 181 19.15 -20.77 4.68
C PHE A 181 18.20 -21.34 3.63
N HIS A 182 17.82 -22.60 3.78
CA HIS A 182 16.75 -23.18 2.99
C HIS A 182 16.04 -24.25 3.81
N VAL A 183 14.74 -24.40 3.58
CA VAL A 183 13.94 -25.41 4.26
C VAL A 183 14.17 -26.80 3.67
N LYS A 184 14.18 -27.82 4.54
CA LYS A 184 14.14 -29.22 4.11
C LYS A 184 12.73 -29.55 3.61
N ARG A 185 12.61 -30.02 2.36
CA ARG A 185 11.32 -30.36 1.74
C ARG A 185 11.07 -31.86 1.79
N LYS A 186 9.83 -32.26 2.07
CA LYS A 186 9.41 -33.67 2.13
C LYS A 186 9.30 -34.30 0.73
N HIS A 187 8.84 -33.53 -0.25
CA HIS A 187 8.64 -34.00 -1.62
C HIS A 187 9.75 -33.52 -2.55
N ASN A 188 10.15 -34.38 -3.50
CA ASN A 188 11.19 -34.09 -4.48
C ASN A 188 10.67 -33.30 -5.71
N ARG A 189 9.61 -32.49 -5.56
CA ARG A 189 9.10 -31.65 -6.66
C ARG A 189 10.11 -30.52 -6.92
N HIS A 190 10.44 -30.26 -8.17
CA HIS A 190 11.35 -29.18 -8.55
C HIS A 190 10.80 -28.38 -9.71
N ILE A 191 11.26 -27.14 -9.86
CA ILE A 191 10.85 -26.24 -10.94
C ILE A 191 11.94 -26.05 -12.01
N GLN A 192 12.85 -27.01 -12.17
CA GLN A 192 13.97 -26.92 -13.12
C GLN A 192 13.52 -26.69 -14.57
N HIS A 193 12.33 -27.15 -14.94
CA HIS A 193 11.75 -26.91 -16.26
C HIS A 193 11.35 -25.45 -16.52
N LEU A 194 11.33 -24.59 -15.50
CA LEU A 194 11.07 -23.16 -15.64
C LEU A 194 12.36 -22.35 -15.90
N TYR A 195 13.52 -23.00 -15.94
CA TYR A 195 14.81 -22.37 -16.22
C TYR A 195 15.13 -22.42 -17.70
N ILE A 196 15.72 -21.35 -18.24
CA ILE A 196 16.15 -21.30 -19.65
C ILE A 196 17.59 -21.76 -19.81
N SER A 197 18.41 -21.55 -18.80
CA SER A 197 19.85 -21.67 -18.89
C SER A 197 20.47 -22.32 -17.66
N SER A 198 21.69 -22.80 -17.83
CA SER A 198 22.54 -23.27 -16.73
C SER A 198 23.23 -22.14 -15.97
N LYS A 199 22.93 -20.85 -16.25
CA LYS A 199 23.55 -19.69 -15.56
C LYS A 199 23.39 -19.77 -14.04
N HIS A 200 22.26 -20.28 -13.56
CA HIS A 200 22.03 -20.48 -12.13
C HIS A 200 23.05 -21.43 -11.47
N LEU A 201 23.62 -22.39 -12.21
CA LEU A 201 24.67 -23.29 -11.71
C LEU A 201 26.00 -22.56 -11.45
N GLN A 202 26.25 -21.44 -12.14
CA GLN A 202 27.44 -20.62 -11.91
C GLN A 202 27.38 -19.88 -10.57
N LEU A 203 26.18 -19.57 -10.07
CA LEU A 203 25.99 -18.96 -8.74
C LEU A 203 26.49 -19.86 -7.61
N ARG A 204 26.45 -21.19 -7.80
CA ARG A 204 26.96 -22.17 -6.82
C ARG A 204 28.49 -22.20 -6.71
N LYS A 205 29.22 -21.65 -7.69
CA LYS A 205 30.69 -21.79 -7.81
C LYS A 205 31.50 -20.68 -7.12
N ARG A 206 30.90 -19.59 -6.64
CA ARG A 206 31.64 -18.51 -5.95
C ARG A 206 32.07 -18.97 -4.54
N LYS A 207 33.39 -19.08 -4.33
CA LYS A 207 34.01 -19.51 -3.08
C LYS A 207 33.71 -18.54 -1.92
N ARG A 208 33.50 -19.12 -0.74
CA ARG A 208 33.30 -18.47 0.55
C ARG A 208 34.49 -17.55 0.88
N THR A 209 34.28 -16.24 0.98
CA THR A 209 35.16 -15.41 1.82
C THR A 209 34.85 -15.79 3.26
N LYS A 210 35.83 -16.39 3.98
CA LYS A 210 35.73 -16.62 5.43
C LYS A 210 35.67 -15.25 6.13
N LEU A 211 34.48 -14.65 6.20
CA LEU A 211 34.27 -13.43 6.97
C LEU A 211 34.36 -13.77 8.46
N SER A 212 35.20 -12.99 9.16
CA SER A 212 35.79 -13.23 10.46
C SER A 212 34.80 -13.10 11.64
N SER A 213 35.35 -13.18 12.86
CA SER A 213 34.72 -13.20 14.20
C SER A 213 33.63 -12.15 14.51
N TYR A 214 33.39 -11.17 13.62
CA TYR A 214 32.35 -10.15 13.76
C TYR A 214 30.92 -10.66 13.51
N THR A 215 30.75 -11.91 13.06
CA THR A 215 29.45 -12.48 12.68
C THR A 215 28.50 -12.72 13.86
N LYS A 216 28.97 -13.23 15.00
CA LYS A 216 28.07 -13.56 16.14
C LYS A 216 27.33 -12.34 16.68
N ALA A 217 28.06 -11.24 16.91
CA ALA A 217 27.46 -9.99 17.39
C ALA A 217 26.51 -9.38 16.34
N ALA A 218 26.79 -9.56 15.04
CA ALA A 218 25.92 -9.05 13.98
C ALA A 218 24.62 -9.85 13.87
N PHE A 219 24.70 -11.19 14.03
CA PHE A 219 23.53 -12.06 14.15
C PHE A 219 22.68 -11.70 15.35
N GLN A 220 23.29 -11.59 16.54
CA GLN A 220 22.59 -11.20 17.76
C GLN A 220 21.89 -9.85 17.58
N LYS A 221 22.55 -8.86 16.96
CA LYS A 221 21.94 -7.56 16.71
C LYS A 221 20.76 -7.60 15.73
N ALA A 222 20.83 -8.45 14.69
CA ALA A 222 19.73 -8.65 13.74
C ALA A 222 18.56 -9.42 14.36
N GLU A 223 18.85 -10.46 15.14
CA GLU A 223 17.87 -11.20 15.92
C GLU A 223 17.17 -10.30 16.94
N THR A 224 17.92 -9.56 17.76
CA THR A 224 17.36 -8.57 18.70
C THR A 224 16.51 -7.53 17.97
N TYR A 225 16.94 -7.06 16.79
CA TYR A 225 16.10 -6.17 15.99
C TYR A 225 14.77 -6.84 15.64
N LEU A 226 14.76 -8.06 15.08
CA LEU A 226 13.52 -8.76 14.75
C LEU A 226 12.62 -8.90 15.99
N LEU A 227 13.17 -9.45 17.08
CA LEU A 227 12.41 -9.73 18.32
C LEU A 227 11.81 -8.48 18.96
N HIS A 228 12.51 -7.35 18.92
CA HIS A 228 12.02 -6.09 19.49
C HIS A 228 10.93 -5.40 18.66
N HIS A 229 10.73 -5.81 17.41
CA HIS A 229 9.76 -5.19 16.51
C HIS A 229 8.59 -6.12 16.14
N ILE A 230 8.42 -7.22 16.89
CA ILE A 230 7.23 -8.05 16.84
C ILE A 230 6.09 -7.30 17.53
N GLU A 231 5.00 -7.10 16.81
CA GLU A 231 3.74 -6.54 17.30
C GLU A 231 3.02 -7.55 18.20
N GLN A 232 2.02 -7.10 18.95
CA GLN A 232 1.30 -7.95 19.90
C GLN A 232 0.59 -9.15 19.25
N ASP A 233 0.19 -9.01 17.99
CA ASP A 233 -0.42 -10.10 17.21
C ASP A 233 0.60 -11.13 16.70
N GLY A 234 1.90 -10.90 16.90
CA GLY A 234 2.99 -11.77 16.45
C GLY A 234 3.58 -11.40 15.10
N THR A 235 3.02 -10.40 14.40
CA THR A 235 3.57 -9.93 13.12
C THR A 235 4.78 -9.02 13.33
N LEU A 236 5.70 -9.00 12.37
CA LEU A 236 6.81 -8.03 12.36
C LEU A 236 6.31 -6.72 11.75
N HIS A 237 6.17 -5.68 12.58
CA HIS A 237 5.67 -4.36 12.17
C HIS A 237 4.32 -4.37 11.44
N SER A 238 3.43 -5.35 11.68
CA SER A 238 2.17 -5.49 10.94
C SER A 238 2.35 -5.70 9.43
N TYR A 239 3.47 -6.31 9.01
CA TYR A 239 3.71 -6.71 7.62
C TYR A 239 3.73 -8.24 7.47
N SER A 240 2.82 -8.79 6.67
CA SER A 240 2.80 -10.23 6.35
C SER A 240 4.08 -10.67 5.65
N SER A 241 4.53 -9.92 4.64
CA SER A 241 5.78 -10.20 3.90
C SER A 241 7.01 -10.19 4.82
N GLY A 242 7.13 -9.19 5.70
CA GLY A 242 8.18 -9.11 6.72
C GLY A 242 8.13 -10.27 7.72
N THR A 243 6.94 -10.61 8.20
CA THR A 243 6.70 -11.71 9.17
C THR A 243 7.06 -13.07 8.56
N LEU A 244 6.73 -13.30 7.29
CA LEU A 244 7.12 -14.52 6.56
C LEU A 244 8.65 -14.66 6.49
N LEU A 245 9.37 -13.59 6.17
CA LEU A 245 10.83 -13.60 6.17
C LEU A 245 11.41 -13.78 7.58
N MET A 246 10.82 -13.14 8.58
CA MET A 246 11.20 -13.31 10.00
C MET A 246 11.07 -14.77 10.42
N PHE A 247 9.97 -15.44 10.07
CA PHE A 247 9.77 -16.85 10.39
C PHE A 247 10.92 -17.72 9.87
N TYR A 248 11.32 -17.55 8.60
CA TYR A 248 12.47 -18.27 8.06
C TYR A 248 13.79 -17.86 8.72
N ALA A 249 13.96 -16.58 9.07
CA ALA A 249 15.17 -16.10 9.74
C ALA A 249 15.34 -16.73 11.14
N LEU A 250 14.25 -16.86 11.89
CA LEU A 250 14.24 -17.54 13.19
C LEU A 250 14.57 -19.04 13.02
N LEU A 251 14.03 -19.72 11.99
CA LEU A 251 14.46 -21.09 11.67
C LEU A 251 15.96 -21.16 11.36
N ALA A 252 16.51 -20.19 10.64
CA ALA A 252 17.93 -20.12 10.32
C ALA A 252 18.82 -19.94 11.55
N LEU A 253 18.30 -19.26 12.59
CA LEU A 253 18.95 -19.08 13.89
C LEU A 253 18.77 -20.30 14.82
N GLY A 254 17.98 -21.31 14.42
CA GLY A 254 17.81 -22.56 15.16
C GLY A 254 16.55 -22.63 16.03
N TYR A 255 15.62 -21.67 15.91
CA TYR A 255 14.32 -21.76 16.58
C TYR A 255 13.54 -22.98 16.06
N LYS A 256 12.88 -23.69 16.97
CA LYS A 256 12.00 -24.82 16.61
C LYS A 256 10.68 -24.30 16.07
N LYS A 257 10.07 -25.03 15.12
CA LYS A 257 8.77 -24.68 14.54
C LYS A 257 7.64 -24.52 15.58
N GLN A 258 7.73 -25.26 16.69
CA GLN A 258 6.77 -25.26 17.80
C GLN A 258 7.17 -24.30 18.93
N ALA A 259 8.16 -23.41 18.70
CA ALA A 259 8.47 -22.40 19.69
C ALA A 259 7.29 -21.40 19.77
N PRO A 260 6.93 -20.87 20.96
CA PRO A 260 5.79 -19.97 21.11
C PRO A 260 5.82 -18.76 20.16
N ILE A 261 7.00 -18.19 19.92
CA ILE A 261 7.18 -17.09 18.97
C ILE A 261 6.86 -17.45 17.51
N MET A 262 7.08 -18.71 17.13
CA MET A 262 6.78 -19.20 15.78
C MET A 262 5.29 -19.43 15.60
N GLU A 263 4.62 -19.94 16.63
CA GLU A 263 3.16 -20.07 16.68
C GLU A 263 2.50 -18.69 16.65
N GLN A 264 2.97 -17.75 17.48
CA GLN A 264 2.51 -16.35 17.46
C GLN A 264 2.66 -15.70 16.08
N ALA A 265 3.80 -15.88 15.40
CA ALA A 265 3.99 -15.35 14.06
C ALA A 265 2.98 -15.94 13.04
N LEU A 266 2.64 -17.22 13.16
CA LEU A 266 1.61 -17.85 12.31
C LEU A 266 0.20 -17.36 12.66
N GLU A 267 -0.13 -17.20 13.93
CA GLU A 267 -1.41 -16.61 14.36
C GLU A 267 -1.55 -15.17 13.85
N GLY A 268 -0.51 -14.35 13.98
CA GLY A 268 -0.47 -12.99 13.44
C GLY A 268 -0.67 -12.94 11.93
N LEU A 269 -0.02 -13.83 11.17
CA LEU A 269 -0.27 -13.93 9.72
C LEU A 269 -1.72 -14.32 9.40
N LYS A 270 -2.38 -15.11 10.26
CA LYS A 270 -3.79 -15.47 10.10
C LYS A 270 -4.73 -14.31 10.41
N THR A 271 -4.38 -13.38 11.31
CA THR A 271 -5.21 -12.17 11.54
C THR A 271 -5.27 -11.27 10.30
N HIS A 272 -4.29 -11.37 9.40
CA HIS A 272 -4.26 -10.63 8.13
C HIS A 272 -5.09 -11.28 7.01
N LEU A 273 -5.65 -12.47 7.25
CA LEU A 273 -6.51 -13.16 6.28
C LEU A 273 -7.84 -12.41 6.09
N TYR A 274 -8.10 -11.97 4.86
CA TYR A 274 -9.44 -11.61 4.42
C TYR A 274 -10.07 -12.81 3.71
N THR A 275 -11.33 -13.12 4.05
CA THR A 275 -12.06 -14.25 3.46
C THR A 275 -13.37 -13.77 2.85
N GLU A 276 -13.61 -14.14 1.59
CA GLU A 276 -14.88 -13.93 0.91
C GLU A 276 -15.31 -15.25 0.25
N GLY A 277 -16.36 -15.87 0.79
CA GLY A 277 -16.82 -17.19 0.37
C GLY A 277 -15.71 -18.26 0.43
N LYS A 278 -15.32 -18.78 -0.74
CA LYS A 278 -14.29 -19.82 -0.89
C LYS A 278 -12.87 -19.27 -0.97
N GLU A 279 -12.72 -17.95 -1.11
CA GLU A 279 -11.43 -17.30 -1.30
C GLU A 279 -10.82 -16.85 0.02
N GLY A 280 -9.50 -16.84 0.04
CA GLY A 280 -8.71 -16.21 1.10
C GLY A 280 -7.61 -15.38 0.46
N HIS A 281 -7.39 -14.20 1.01
CA HIS A 281 -6.27 -13.34 0.68
C HIS A 281 -5.51 -12.96 1.95
N ILE A 282 -4.21 -13.19 1.98
CA ILE A 282 -3.34 -12.65 3.03
C ILE A 282 -3.02 -11.22 2.66
N GLN A 283 -3.66 -10.28 3.35
CA GLN A 283 -3.35 -8.87 3.18
C GLN A 283 -1.90 -8.63 3.62
N ASN A 284 -1.17 -7.78 2.91
CA ASN A 284 0.19 -7.46 3.33
C ASN A 284 0.17 -6.72 4.67
N SER A 285 -0.77 -5.79 4.83
CA SER A 285 -1.14 -5.12 6.07
C SER A 285 -2.63 -4.77 5.96
N PRO A 286 -3.50 -5.13 6.92
CA PRO A 286 -4.91 -4.74 6.88
C PRO A 286 -5.10 -3.22 7.02
N SER A 287 -5.89 -2.59 6.17
CA SER A 287 -6.09 -1.12 6.13
C SER A 287 -7.07 -0.57 7.17
N THR A 288 -7.25 -1.26 8.29
CA THR A 288 -8.38 -1.04 9.20
C THR A 288 -8.44 0.38 9.78
N ILE A 289 -7.30 0.95 10.21
CA ILE A 289 -7.30 2.31 10.79
C ILE A 289 -7.53 3.34 9.69
N TRP A 290 -6.84 3.19 8.55
CA TRP A 290 -6.99 4.01 7.36
C TRP A 290 -8.45 4.09 6.89
N ASP A 291 -9.06 2.93 6.64
CA ASP A 291 -10.44 2.83 6.17
C ASP A 291 -11.42 3.38 7.20
N THR A 292 -11.22 3.06 8.48
CA THR A 292 -12.08 3.56 9.56
C THR A 292 -12.06 5.09 9.61
N ALA A 293 -10.87 5.69 9.62
CA ALA A 293 -10.74 7.13 9.70
C ALA A 293 -11.35 7.83 8.48
N LEU A 294 -11.08 7.33 7.27
CA LEU A 294 -11.57 7.96 6.04
C LEU A 294 -13.08 7.78 5.82
N ILE A 295 -13.60 6.56 5.99
CA ILE A 295 -15.01 6.25 5.81
C ILE A 295 -15.85 7.01 6.83
N ALA A 296 -15.47 6.98 8.11
CA ALA A 296 -16.18 7.72 9.14
C ALA A 296 -16.10 9.24 8.90
N THR A 297 -14.96 9.79 8.45
CA THR A 297 -14.88 11.21 8.05
C THR A 297 -15.80 11.53 6.87
N ALA A 298 -15.93 10.65 5.88
CA ALA A 298 -16.85 10.86 4.76
C ALA A 298 -18.32 10.82 5.21
N ILE A 299 -18.70 9.86 6.05
CA ILE A 299 -20.05 9.74 6.64
C ILE A 299 -20.37 10.96 7.53
N GLN A 300 -19.39 11.54 8.23
CA GLN A 300 -19.58 12.77 9.00
C GLN A 300 -20.10 13.94 8.16
N GLN A 301 -19.90 13.92 6.84
CA GLN A 301 -20.34 14.98 5.94
C GLN A 301 -21.70 14.71 5.26
N THR A 302 -22.34 13.57 5.57
CA THR A 302 -23.63 13.18 4.99
C THR A 302 -24.78 13.40 5.99
N ASN A 303 -26.01 13.29 5.53
CA ASN A 303 -27.22 13.42 6.35
C ASN A 303 -27.94 12.07 6.42
N THR A 304 -27.51 11.18 7.32
CA THR A 304 -28.16 9.90 7.62
C THR A 304 -28.49 9.77 9.11
N VAL A 305 -29.47 8.94 9.45
CA VAL A 305 -29.99 8.75 10.82
C VAL A 305 -28.97 8.05 11.71
N GLU A 306 -28.29 7.02 11.19
CA GLU A 306 -27.32 6.20 11.94
C GLU A 306 -25.94 6.87 12.11
N LYS A 307 -25.78 8.07 11.52
CA LYS A 307 -24.53 8.81 11.50
C LYS A 307 -23.92 8.96 12.89
N GLN A 308 -24.70 9.40 13.88
CA GLN A 308 -24.14 9.74 15.19
C GLN A 308 -23.57 8.51 15.91
N THR A 309 -24.28 7.38 15.87
CA THR A 309 -23.84 6.13 16.50
C THR A 309 -22.63 5.55 15.79
N THR A 310 -22.65 5.50 14.46
CA THR A 310 -21.52 5.01 13.65
C THR A 310 -20.25 5.82 13.91
N ILE A 311 -20.37 7.15 13.92
CA ILE A 311 -19.21 8.03 14.12
C ILE A 311 -18.68 7.94 15.55
N ALA A 312 -19.54 7.87 16.57
CA ALA A 312 -19.09 7.71 17.95
C ALA A 312 -18.29 6.42 18.15
N ALA A 313 -18.75 5.30 17.57
CA ALA A 313 -18.03 4.03 17.62
C ALA A 313 -16.66 4.11 16.92
N SER A 314 -16.59 4.71 15.73
CA SER A 314 -15.31 4.90 15.03
C SER A 314 -14.36 5.85 15.76
N VAL A 315 -14.86 6.92 16.40
CA VAL A 315 -14.03 7.80 17.24
C VAL A 315 -13.45 7.02 18.42
N HIS A 316 -14.26 6.20 19.09
CA HIS A 316 -13.78 5.35 20.19
C HIS A 316 -12.67 4.40 19.72
N TYR A 317 -12.89 3.72 18.59
CA TYR A 317 -11.89 2.84 17.98
C TYR A 317 -10.58 3.57 17.65
N ILE A 318 -10.65 4.74 17.00
CA ILE A 318 -9.46 5.52 16.64
C ILE A 318 -8.71 6.00 17.89
N LEU A 319 -9.40 6.42 18.95
CA LEU A 319 -8.73 6.82 20.20
C LEU A 319 -7.99 5.65 20.86
N ALA A 320 -8.57 4.44 20.83
CA ALA A 320 -7.96 3.24 21.40
C ALA A 320 -6.67 2.81 20.66
N ASN A 321 -6.53 3.19 19.38
CA ASN A 321 -5.40 2.82 18.55
C ASN A 321 -4.34 3.93 18.41
N GLN A 322 -4.44 5.03 19.16
CA GLN A 322 -3.39 6.06 19.15
C GLN A 322 -2.11 5.53 19.81
N GLN A 323 -0.98 5.68 19.12
CA GLN A 323 0.32 5.28 19.65
C GLN A 323 0.85 6.29 20.67
N LYS A 324 1.75 5.85 21.56
CA LYS A 324 2.30 6.69 22.65
C LYS A 324 2.99 7.97 22.18
N ASN A 325 3.52 8.00 20.96
CA ASN A 325 4.17 9.16 20.37
C ASN A 325 3.17 10.16 19.74
N GLY A 326 1.88 9.83 19.72
CA GLY A 326 0.79 10.66 19.22
C GLY A 326 0.29 10.30 17.82
N GLY A 327 1.05 9.51 17.04
CA GLY A 327 0.65 9.10 15.69
C GLY A 327 -0.29 7.89 15.67
N TRP A 328 -0.78 7.57 14.48
CA TRP A 328 -1.50 6.33 14.17
C TRP A 328 -0.78 5.59 13.05
N GLY A 329 -0.88 4.26 13.05
CA GLY A 329 -0.44 3.43 11.94
C GLY A 329 -1.61 2.90 11.12
N PHE A 330 -1.29 2.24 10.01
CA PHE A 330 -2.25 1.69 9.05
C PHE A 330 -3.22 0.61 9.55
N SER A 331 -2.74 -0.27 10.44
CA SER A 331 -3.44 -1.47 10.89
C SER A 331 -3.66 -1.46 12.39
N THR A 332 -4.70 -2.14 12.88
CA THR A 332 -4.97 -2.30 14.33
C THR A 332 -3.75 -2.79 15.12
N SER A 333 -2.99 -3.72 14.54
CA SER A 333 -1.81 -4.29 15.21
C SER A 333 -0.56 -3.43 15.10
N ASN A 334 -0.54 -2.38 14.26
CA ASN A 334 0.61 -1.50 14.14
C ASN A 334 0.69 -0.57 15.37
N SER A 335 1.50 -0.95 16.34
CA SER A 335 1.70 -0.21 17.58
C SER A 335 3.08 0.49 17.65
N ILE A 336 3.98 0.18 16.71
CA ILE A 336 5.38 0.62 16.74
C ILE A 336 5.66 1.75 15.74
N ASN A 337 5.06 1.72 14.55
CA ASN A 337 5.48 2.55 13.43
C ASN A 337 4.29 3.33 12.82
N PRO A 338 3.96 4.50 13.39
CA PRO A 338 2.90 5.33 12.86
C PRO A 338 3.38 6.05 11.59
N ASP A 339 2.44 6.49 10.79
CA ASP A 339 2.70 7.16 9.52
C ASP A 339 1.87 8.44 9.35
N VAL A 340 2.32 9.27 8.43
CA VAL A 340 1.77 10.59 8.15
C VAL A 340 0.35 10.50 7.59
N ASP A 341 0.09 9.50 6.76
CA ASP A 341 -1.19 9.33 6.09
C ASP A 341 -2.29 8.99 7.09
N ASP A 342 -2.08 7.91 7.85
CA ASP A 342 -3.02 7.48 8.88
C ASP A 342 -3.20 8.53 9.95
N THR A 343 -2.11 9.18 10.36
CA THR A 343 -2.20 10.24 11.38
C THR A 343 -3.07 11.40 10.90
N HIS A 344 -2.89 11.88 9.67
CA HIS A 344 -3.76 12.95 9.18
C HIS A 344 -5.20 12.46 8.99
N ALA A 345 -5.42 11.20 8.58
CA ALA A 345 -6.77 10.65 8.41
C ALA A 345 -7.52 10.61 9.75
N CYS A 346 -6.87 10.13 10.80
CA CYS A 346 -7.40 10.12 12.17
C CYS A 346 -7.69 11.53 12.68
N LEU A 347 -6.80 12.50 12.43
CA LEU A 347 -7.00 13.89 12.86
C LEU A 347 -8.24 14.54 12.21
N ARG A 348 -8.56 14.18 10.97
CA ARG A 348 -9.77 14.64 10.26
C ARG A 348 -11.05 14.14 10.92
N LEU A 349 -11.07 12.88 11.36
CA LEU A 349 -12.23 12.32 12.05
C LEU A 349 -12.45 12.98 13.42
N LEU A 350 -11.36 13.17 14.16
CA LEU A 350 -11.37 13.66 15.54
C LEU A 350 -11.67 15.17 15.64
N SER A 351 -11.43 15.95 14.58
CA SER A 351 -11.58 17.41 14.62
C SER A 351 -13.01 17.89 14.91
N SER A 352 -14.05 17.13 14.54
CA SER A 352 -15.44 17.49 14.87
C SER A 352 -15.84 17.15 16.32
N HIS A 353 -14.94 16.50 17.07
CA HIS A 353 -15.19 15.99 18.43
C HIS A 353 -14.26 16.62 19.48
N LEU A 354 -13.62 17.75 19.19
CA LEU A 354 -12.69 18.44 20.11
C LEU A 354 -13.34 19.04 21.36
N HIS A 355 -14.68 19.01 21.45
CA HIS A 355 -15.41 19.34 22.68
C HIS A 355 -15.23 18.26 23.76
N LEU A 356 -14.89 17.02 23.38
CA LEU A 356 -14.59 15.94 24.30
C LEU A 356 -13.12 16.01 24.76
N PRO A 357 -12.82 15.93 26.07
CA PRO A 357 -11.46 16.06 26.59
C PRO A 357 -10.48 15.01 26.05
N GLU A 358 -10.87 13.74 25.95
CA GLU A 358 -10.03 12.67 25.41
C GLU A 358 -9.67 12.93 23.94
N THR A 359 -10.66 13.28 23.12
CA THR A 359 -10.46 13.58 21.70
C THR A 359 -9.58 14.80 21.51
N LYS A 360 -9.79 15.86 22.29
CA LYS A 360 -8.94 17.06 22.24
C LYS A 360 -7.49 16.76 22.59
N ARG A 361 -7.26 15.89 23.58
CA ARG A 361 -5.90 15.48 23.97
C ARG A 361 -5.23 14.67 22.87
N ALA A 362 -5.93 13.66 22.35
CA ALA A 362 -5.44 12.81 21.28
C ALA A 362 -5.13 13.61 20.02
N TRP A 363 -6.04 14.48 19.61
CA TRP A 363 -5.86 15.34 18.45
C TRP A 363 -4.64 16.26 18.59
N ARG A 364 -4.44 16.89 19.76
CA ARG A 364 -3.26 17.74 20.01
C ARG A 364 -1.95 16.95 19.92
N ALA A 365 -1.91 15.74 20.47
CA ALA A 365 -0.73 14.88 20.39
C ALA A 365 -0.42 14.49 18.93
N GLY A 366 -1.43 14.05 18.18
CA GLY A 366 -1.28 13.70 16.76
C GLY A 366 -0.90 14.88 15.88
N PHE A 367 -1.52 16.04 16.08
CA PHE A 367 -1.21 17.25 15.33
C PHE A 367 0.23 17.71 15.59
N SER A 368 0.69 17.64 16.84
CA SER A 368 2.09 17.91 17.19
C SER A 368 3.05 16.89 16.56
N TRP A 369 2.67 15.61 16.55
CA TRP A 369 3.46 14.57 15.90
C TRP A 369 3.59 14.84 14.40
N LEU A 370 2.47 15.12 13.72
CA LEU A 370 2.40 15.40 12.28
C LEU A 370 3.30 16.58 11.89
N LEU A 371 3.21 17.70 12.60
CA LEU A 371 4.09 18.86 12.38
C LEU A 371 5.57 18.51 12.62
N SER A 372 5.85 17.66 13.62
CA SER A 372 7.23 17.23 13.90
C SER A 372 7.85 16.41 12.77
N ARG A 373 7.03 15.73 11.95
CA ARG A 373 7.47 14.87 10.85
C ARG A 373 7.89 15.62 9.58
N GLN A 374 7.66 16.94 9.50
CA GLN A 374 8.07 17.73 8.33
C GLN A 374 9.58 17.58 8.06
N ASN A 375 9.94 17.23 6.83
CA ASN A 375 11.32 17.16 6.38
C ASN A 375 11.94 18.56 6.23
N ARG A 376 13.27 18.63 6.25
CA ARG A 376 13.99 19.91 6.11
C ARG A 376 13.75 20.61 4.78
N ASP A 377 13.39 19.86 3.74
CA ASP A 377 13.05 20.39 2.42
C ASP A 377 11.67 21.05 2.37
N GLY A 378 10.81 20.81 3.38
CA GLY A 378 9.47 21.36 3.50
C GLY A 378 8.34 20.37 3.24
N GLY A 379 8.62 19.19 2.70
CA GLY A 379 7.60 18.17 2.44
C GLY A 379 7.44 17.16 3.58
N TRP A 380 6.60 16.15 3.35
CA TRP A 380 6.41 15.01 4.25
C TRP A 380 6.66 13.69 3.53
N ALA A 381 7.31 12.77 4.27
CA ALA A 381 7.49 11.37 3.93
C ALA A 381 6.50 10.50 4.73
N ALA A 382 6.41 9.20 4.45
CA ALA A 382 5.36 8.37 5.06
C ALA A 382 5.63 8.11 6.54
N PHE A 383 6.85 7.70 6.87
CA PHE A 383 7.23 7.25 8.20
C PHE A 383 8.41 8.05 8.78
N GLU A 384 9.48 8.20 8.00
CA GLU A 384 10.80 8.62 8.50
C GLU A 384 11.14 10.05 8.09
N LYS A 385 11.38 10.89 9.09
CA LYS A 385 11.84 12.26 8.88
C LYS A 385 13.30 12.29 8.41
N ASP A 386 13.57 13.09 7.38
CA ASP A 386 14.89 13.33 6.80
C ASP A 386 15.63 12.03 6.42
N SER A 387 14.88 11.03 5.92
CA SER A 387 15.44 9.75 5.47
C SER A 387 16.49 9.96 4.38
N ARG A 388 17.71 9.45 4.59
CA ARG A 388 18.87 9.66 3.72
C ARG A 388 19.76 8.43 3.75
N ALA A 389 19.80 7.63 2.69
CA ALA A 389 20.72 6.51 2.54
C ALA A 389 21.48 6.62 1.21
N ALA A 390 22.78 6.32 1.20
CA ALA A 390 23.63 6.51 0.02
C ALA A 390 24.02 5.22 -0.71
N LEU A 391 23.56 4.05 -0.23
CA LEU A 391 23.93 2.79 -0.87
C LEU A 391 23.06 2.54 -2.10
N PHE A 392 23.67 2.59 -3.28
CA PHE A 392 23.10 2.02 -4.49
C PHE A 392 23.17 0.50 -4.39
N ILE A 393 22.09 -0.12 -3.90
CA ILE A 393 21.91 -1.56 -4.06
C ILE A 393 21.43 -1.74 -5.50
N PRO A 394 22.07 -2.57 -6.35
CA PRO A 394 21.53 -2.95 -7.66
C PRO A 394 20.34 -3.90 -7.46
N LEU A 395 19.31 -3.39 -6.78
CA LEU A 395 17.98 -3.96 -6.69
C LEU A 395 17.17 -3.24 -7.78
N GLU A 396 16.46 -3.99 -8.62
CA GLU A 396 15.42 -3.40 -9.46
C GLU A 396 14.49 -2.60 -8.54
N ASN A 397 14.27 -1.31 -8.86
CA ASN A 397 13.49 -0.35 -8.07
C ASN A 397 14.02 -0.10 -6.63
N GLY A 398 15.32 -0.33 -6.40
CA GLY A 398 15.98 -0.09 -5.11
C GLY A 398 15.98 1.37 -4.67
N THR A 399 16.08 2.32 -5.61
CA THR A 399 16.05 3.76 -5.30
C THR A 399 14.74 4.21 -4.65
N ASP A 400 13.62 3.57 -5.04
CA ASP A 400 12.28 3.92 -4.55
C ASP A 400 12.01 3.35 -3.16
N THR A 401 12.75 2.31 -2.75
CA THR A 401 12.51 1.60 -1.50
C THR A 401 13.48 1.99 -0.38
N ILE A 402 14.74 2.24 -0.72
CA ILE A 402 15.84 2.42 0.24
C ILE A 402 15.62 3.65 1.15
N MET A 403 15.00 4.70 0.63
CA MET A 403 14.72 5.94 1.35
C MET A 403 13.22 6.17 1.47
N ASP A 404 12.84 7.05 2.40
CA ASP A 404 11.50 7.56 2.57
C ASP A 404 11.52 9.08 2.34
N PRO A 405 11.59 9.53 1.07
CA PRO A 405 11.68 10.95 0.75
C PRO A 405 10.31 11.63 0.89
N SER A 406 10.32 12.96 0.89
CA SER A 406 9.08 13.71 0.72
C SER A 406 8.42 13.41 -0.62
N SER A 407 7.09 13.32 -0.63
CA SER A 407 6.32 13.10 -1.85
C SER A 407 5.14 14.07 -1.98
N PRO A 408 4.67 14.36 -3.22
CA PRO A 408 3.58 15.32 -3.44
C PRO A 408 2.25 14.92 -2.82
N ASP A 409 1.91 13.63 -2.85
CA ASP A 409 0.72 13.10 -2.22
C ASP A 409 0.71 13.35 -0.71
N LEU A 410 1.73 12.89 0.01
CA LEU A 410 1.84 13.07 1.47
C LEU A 410 1.87 14.55 1.88
N THR A 411 2.60 15.37 1.12
CA THR A 411 2.71 16.81 1.38
C THR A 411 1.37 17.50 1.13
N GLY A 412 0.68 17.17 0.04
CA GLY A 412 -0.64 17.71 -0.31
C GLY A 412 -1.73 17.28 0.68
N ARG A 413 -1.81 15.99 1.02
CA ARG A 413 -2.78 15.48 2.01
C ARG A 413 -2.51 16.04 3.42
N THR A 414 -1.25 16.22 3.79
CA THR A 414 -0.89 16.92 5.03
C THR A 414 -1.35 18.37 5.01
N LEU A 415 -1.13 19.11 3.91
CA LEU A 415 -1.64 20.48 3.76
C LEU A 415 -3.16 20.54 3.86
N GLU A 416 -3.88 19.58 3.25
CA GLU A 416 -5.34 19.48 3.37
C GLU A 416 -5.76 19.35 4.83
N CYS A 417 -5.11 18.46 5.59
CA CYS A 417 -5.37 18.28 7.01
C CYS A 417 -5.08 19.57 7.81
N LEU A 418 -3.91 20.17 7.60
CA LEU A 418 -3.48 21.38 8.32
C LEU A 418 -4.40 22.58 8.04
N GLY A 419 -4.88 22.72 6.80
CA GLY A 419 -5.77 23.81 6.39
C GLY A 419 -7.19 23.63 6.90
N ASN A 420 -7.84 22.55 6.47
CA ASN A 420 -9.28 22.36 6.72
C ASN A 420 -9.59 22.03 8.19
N TYR A 421 -8.68 21.37 8.89
CA TYR A 421 -8.93 20.82 10.23
C TYR A 421 -7.98 21.39 11.30
N GLY A 422 -6.80 21.88 10.89
CA GLY A 422 -5.86 22.61 11.76
C GLY A 422 -6.00 24.13 11.70
N HIS A 423 -6.79 24.66 10.76
CA HIS A 423 -6.98 26.10 10.51
C HIS A 423 -5.67 26.87 10.26
N LEU A 424 -4.64 26.18 9.72
CA LEU A 424 -3.41 26.83 9.30
C LEU A 424 -3.59 27.43 7.90
N SER A 425 -3.01 28.60 7.69
CA SER A 425 -3.02 29.28 6.39
C SER A 425 -1.65 29.23 5.72
N ALA A 426 -1.59 29.65 4.46
CA ALA A 426 -0.36 29.83 3.69
C ALA A 426 0.73 30.68 4.38
N LYS A 427 0.37 31.48 5.40
CA LYS A 427 1.31 32.29 6.20
C LYS A 427 2.06 31.51 7.28
N HIS A 428 1.59 30.31 7.63
CA HIS A 428 2.27 29.50 8.65
C HIS A 428 3.61 28.97 8.09
N PRO A 429 4.76 29.10 8.79
CA PRO A 429 6.08 28.77 8.22
C PRO A 429 6.20 27.33 7.70
N ALA A 430 5.58 26.36 8.37
CA ALA A 430 5.56 24.97 7.90
C ALA A 430 4.75 24.82 6.60
N VAL A 431 3.63 25.53 6.48
CA VAL A 431 2.74 25.50 5.30
C VAL A 431 3.41 26.19 4.12
N GLU A 432 4.03 27.35 4.33
CA GLU A 432 4.74 28.10 3.30
C GLU A 432 5.86 27.24 2.66
N LYS A 433 6.63 26.52 3.49
CA LYS A 433 7.67 25.60 3.00
C LYS A 433 7.09 24.45 2.17
N ALA A 434 5.96 23.91 2.59
CA ALA A 434 5.28 22.83 1.90
C ALA A 434 4.73 23.26 0.53
N ILE A 435 4.14 24.46 0.46
CA ILE A 435 3.68 25.07 -0.80
C ILE A 435 4.85 25.23 -1.76
N LYS A 436 5.95 25.87 -1.31
CA LYS A 436 7.17 26.04 -2.11
C LYS A 436 7.76 24.70 -2.56
N TRP A 437 7.69 23.68 -1.70
CA TRP A 437 8.13 22.33 -2.05
C TRP A 437 7.27 21.75 -3.17
N LEU A 438 5.93 21.84 -3.09
CA LEU A 438 5.03 21.37 -4.15
C LEU A 438 5.26 22.12 -5.46
N GLU A 439 5.34 23.46 -5.44
CA GLU A 439 5.61 24.27 -6.64
C GLU A 439 6.93 23.86 -7.32
N LYS A 440 7.97 23.59 -6.53
CA LYS A 440 9.28 23.13 -7.04
C LYS A 440 9.25 21.71 -7.63
N HIS A 441 8.38 20.84 -7.14
CA HIS A 441 8.29 19.44 -7.56
C HIS A 441 7.13 19.17 -8.53
N GLN A 442 6.48 20.22 -9.04
CA GLN A 442 5.52 20.09 -10.14
C GLN A 442 6.24 19.72 -11.43
N GLN A 443 5.69 18.76 -12.17
CA GLN A 443 6.20 18.38 -13.49
C GLN A 443 5.91 19.49 -14.50
N LYS A 444 6.68 19.50 -15.61
CA LYS A 444 6.55 20.51 -16.67
C LYS A 444 5.13 20.61 -17.23
N ASP A 445 4.43 19.48 -17.29
CA ASP A 445 3.07 19.39 -17.82
C ASP A 445 2.00 19.81 -16.80
N GLY A 446 2.39 20.18 -15.57
CA GLY A 446 1.48 20.70 -14.54
C GLY A 446 0.99 19.69 -13.52
N ASN A 447 1.41 18.43 -13.61
CA ASN A 447 1.00 17.37 -12.68
C ASN A 447 2.03 17.12 -11.57
N TRP A 448 1.62 16.32 -10.58
CA TRP A 448 2.49 15.74 -9.56
C TRP A 448 2.35 14.24 -9.53
N GLN A 449 3.47 13.54 -9.39
CA GLN A 449 3.48 12.09 -9.22
C GLN A 449 3.07 11.70 -7.79
N GLY A 450 2.10 10.80 -7.68
CA GLY A 450 1.74 10.11 -6.45
C GLY A 450 2.63 8.90 -6.23
N ARG A 451 3.07 8.70 -4.98
CA ARG A 451 3.90 7.58 -4.53
C ARG A 451 3.05 6.41 -4.02
N TRP A 452 1.97 6.69 -3.30
CA TRP A 452 1.13 5.67 -2.63
C TRP A 452 -0.20 5.41 -3.33
N GLY A 453 -0.64 6.33 -4.19
CA GLY A 453 -1.74 6.11 -5.14
C GLY A 453 -1.22 6.15 -6.57
N VAL A 454 -1.93 5.49 -7.50
CA VAL A 454 -1.58 5.40 -8.92
C VAL A 454 -2.15 6.58 -9.69
N SER A 455 -1.34 7.41 -10.35
CA SER A 455 -0.07 7.95 -9.86
C SER A 455 -0.11 9.46 -9.99
N TYR A 456 -0.13 9.98 -11.21
CA TYR A 456 -0.16 11.40 -11.49
C TYR A 456 -1.52 12.05 -11.19
N ILE A 457 -2.63 11.35 -11.42
CA ILE A 457 -3.96 11.85 -11.04
C ILE A 457 -4.05 11.98 -9.51
N TYR A 458 -3.61 10.95 -8.79
CA TYR A 458 -3.61 10.94 -7.33
C TYR A 458 -2.73 12.04 -6.74
N GLY A 459 -1.47 12.12 -7.17
CA GLY A 459 -0.54 13.14 -6.69
C GLY A 459 -1.01 14.56 -6.99
N THR A 460 -1.58 14.78 -8.19
CA THR A 460 -2.15 16.08 -8.57
C THR A 460 -3.38 16.43 -7.74
N TRP A 461 -4.29 15.48 -7.53
CA TRP A 461 -5.46 15.68 -6.67
C TRP A 461 -5.05 16.06 -5.24
N ALA A 462 -4.09 15.33 -4.65
CA ALA A 462 -3.60 15.60 -3.31
C ALA A 462 -2.93 16.99 -3.20
N ALA A 463 -2.04 17.34 -4.15
CA ALA A 463 -1.36 18.63 -4.15
C ALA A 463 -2.34 19.81 -4.32
N VAL A 464 -3.26 19.70 -5.28
CA VAL A 464 -4.26 20.74 -5.56
C VAL A 464 -5.19 20.96 -4.37
N THR A 465 -5.81 19.90 -3.85
CA THR A 465 -6.75 20.01 -2.74
C THR A 465 -6.05 20.51 -1.46
N GLY A 466 -4.80 20.08 -1.23
CA GLY A 466 -3.96 20.58 -0.14
C GLY A 466 -3.65 22.06 -0.22
N MET A 467 -3.15 22.52 -1.38
CA MET A 467 -2.85 23.95 -1.60
C MET A 467 -4.11 24.81 -1.46
N ARG A 468 -5.26 24.34 -1.97
CA ARG A 468 -6.54 25.05 -1.82
C ARG A 468 -7.00 25.12 -0.35
N ALA A 469 -6.85 24.05 0.42
CA ALA A 469 -7.25 24.01 1.84
C ALA A 469 -6.51 25.02 2.73
N VAL A 470 -5.26 25.35 2.41
CA VAL A 470 -4.47 26.37 3.14
C VAL A 470 -4.59 27.78 2.56
N GLY A 471 -5.47 27.98 1.58
CA GLY A 471 -5.82 29.28 1.03
C GLY A 471 -4.91 29.78 -0.10
N VAL A 472 -4.18 28.90 -0.81
CA VAL A 472 -3.46 29.31 -2.03
C VAL A 472 -4.49 29.76 -3.08
N PRO A 473 -4.38 30.97 -3.65
CA PRO A 473 -5.35 31.51 -4.60
C PRO A 473 -5.39 30.68 -5.88
N ILE A 474 -6.56 30.60 -6.53
CA ILE A 474 -6.75 29.83 -7.76
C ILE A 474 -5.85 30.34 -8.89
N GLU A 475 -5.53 31.64 -8.89
CA GLU A 475 -4.65 32.30 -9.85
C GLU A 475 -3.18 31.85 -9.74
N ASN A 476 -2.80 31.11 -8.69
CA ASN A 476 -1.47 30.52 -8.56
C ASN A 476 -1.15 29.68 -9.80
N GLU A 477 0.03 29.91 -10.38
CA GLU A 477 0.43 29.30 -11.66
C GLU A 477 0.41 27.77 -11.60
N SER A 478 0.90 27.18 -10.50
CA SER A 478 0.91 25.73 -10.34
C SER A 478 -0.50 25.14 -10.35
N LEU A 479 -1.47 25.78 -9.68
CA LEU A 479 -2.87 25.35 -9.73
C LEU A 479 -3.49 25.50 -11.13
N GLN A 480 -3.12 26.55 -11.87
CA GLN A 480 -3.57 26.77 -13.24
C GLN A 480 -3.01 25.72 -14.21
N HIS A 481 -1.75 25.33 -14.06
CA HIS A 481 -1.14 24.24 -14.83
C HIS A 481 -1.80 22.90 -14.54
N ALA A 482 -2.04 22.59 -13.26
CA ALA A 482 -2.72 21.37 -12.84
C ALA A 482 -4.14 21.26 -13.40
N ARG A 483 -4.89 22.38 -13.39
CA ARG A 483 -6.23 22.48 -13.98
C ARG A 483 -6.21 22.10 -15.46
N ARG A 484 -5.35 22.76 -16.26
CA ARG A 484 -5.22 22.51 -17.70
C ARG A 484 -4.82 21.07 -17.98
N TRP A 485 -3.91 20.51 -17.16
CA TRP A 485 -3.49 19.13 -17.31
C TRP A 485 -4.65 18.15 -17.09
N LEU A 486 -5.38 18.29 -15.98
CA LEU A 486 -6.55 17.43 -15.68
C LEU A 486 -7.58 17.47 -16.81
N GLU A 487 -7.87 18.65 -17.36
CA GLU A 487 -8.78 18.81 -18.50
C GLU A 487 -8.26 18.12 -19.76
N SER A 488 -6.95 18.20 -20.02
CA SER A 488 -6.34 17.61 -21.21
C SER A 488 -6.32 16.07 -21.23
N ILE A 489 -6.41 15.44 -20.05
CA ILE A 489 -6.35 13.97 -19.91
C ILE A 489 -7.71 13.31 -19.67
N GLN A 490 -8.82 14.06 -19.75
CA GLN A 490 -10.16 13.49 -19.67
C GLN A 490 -10.39 12.54 -20.86
N LEU A 491 -10.88 11.33 -20.58
CA LEU A 491 -11.13 10.33 -21.60
C LEU A 491 -12.43 10.62 -22.37
N LEU A 492 -12.57 10.02 -23.55
CA LEU A 492 -13.74 10.19 -24.42
C LEU A 492 -15.06 9.76 -23.75
N ASP A 493 -14.98 8.85 -22.78
CA ASP A 493 -16.14 8.41 -22.01
C ASP A 493 -16.55 9.40 -20.91
N GLY A 494 -15.85 10.54 -20.76
CA GLY A 494 -16.15 11.63 -19.83
C GLY A 494 -15.51 11.50 -18.44
N GLY A 495 -14.80 10.41 -18.15
CA GLY A 495 -14.07 10.24 -16.89
C GLY A 495 -12.55 10.37 -17.02
N TRP A 496 -11.85 9.86 -16.01
CA TRP A 496 -10.39 9.75 -15.98
C TRP A 496 -9.94 8.33 -15.66
N GLY A 497 -8.80 7.92 -16.23
CA GLY A 497 -8.20 6.61 -15.97
C GLY A 497 -6.70 6.62 -16.22
N GLU A 498 -5.93 6.12 -15.27
CA GLU A 498 -4.47 6.07 -15.31
C GLU A 498 -3.96 4.64 -15.09
N SER A 499 -3.02 4.20 -15.92
CA SER A 499 -2.45 2.87 -15.80
C SER A 499 -1.43 2.83 -14.67
N CYS A 500 -1.40 1.71 -13.94
CA CYS A 500 -0.34 1.36 -12.99
C CYS A 500 1.06 1.44 -13.62
N LYS A 501 1.19 1.31 -14.95
CA LYS A 501 2.46 1.50 -15.67
C LYS A 501 3.07 2.89 -15.51
N SER A 502 2.29 3.88 -15.11
CA SER A 502 2.74 5.28 -15.00
C SER A 502 3.90 5.45 -14.03
N ASP A 503 3.96 4.66 -12.95
CA ASP A 503 5.06 4.74 -11.98
C ASP A 503 6.36 4.10 -12.51
N VAL A 504 6.30 3.01 -13.27
CA VAL A 504 7.48 2.41 -13.91
C VAL A 504 8.00 3.29 -15.04
N GLU A 505 7.10 3.85 -15.85
CA GLU A 505 7.43 4.69 -17.00
C GLU A 505 7.77 6.14 -16.60
N GLN A 506 7.56 6.50 -15.33
CA GLN A 506 7.83 7.85 -14.79
C GLN A 506 7.17 8.96 -15.63
N ARG A 507 5.97 8.68 -16.13
CA ARG A 507 5.10 9.62 -16.85
C ARG A 507 3.66 9.11 -16.84
N PHE A 508 2.71 10.01 -17.04
CA PHE A 508 1.30 9.62 -17.17
C PHE A 508 1.08 8.68 -18.35
N ILE A 509 0.49 7.51 -18.09
CA ILE A 509 0.02 6.55 -19.08
C ILE A 509 -1.50 6.45 -18.99
N PRO A 510 -2.26 6.91 -20.00
CA PRO A 510 -3.71 6.83 -19.96
C PRO A 510 -4.19 5.38 -20.05
N LEU A 511 -5.25 5.06 -19.31
CA LEU A 511 -6.04 3.85 -19.58
C LEU A 511 -6.94 4.06 -20.81
N GLN A 512 -7.40 2.95 -21.38
CA GLN A 512 -8.42 2.97 -22.44
C GLN A 512 -9.85 3.15 -21.90
N PHE A 513 -10.02 3.19 -20.58
CA PHE A 513 -11.29 3.35 -19.89
C PHE A 513 -11.08 4.13 -18.59
N SER A 514 -12.10 4.89 -18.19
CA SER A 514 -12.11 5.59 -16.90
C SER A 514 -12.35 4.64 -15.71
N THR A 515 -11.70 4.93 -14.58
CA THR A 515 -11.97 4.22 -13.31
C THR A 515 -12.82 5.09 -12.39
N VAL A 516 -13.57 4.47 -11.49
CA VAL A 516 -14.37 5.17 -10.48
C VAL A 516 -13.48 6.06 -9.61
N VAL A 517 -12.34 5.55 -9.19
CA VAL A 517 -11.44 6.22 -8.25
C VAL A 517 -10.68 7.37 -8.91
N HIS A 518 -10.08 7.16 -10.09
CA HIS A 518 -9.38 8.22 -10.82
C HIS A 518 -10.34 9.34 -11.22
N THR A 519 -11.56 9.00 -11.64
CA THR A 519 -12.59 9.99 -11.95
C THR A 519 -12.99 10.79 -10.72
N ALA A 520 -13.16 10.15 -9.56
CA ALA A 520 -13.46 10.83 -8.30
C ALA A 520 -12.34 11.82 -7.93
N TRP A 521 -11.08 11.41 -7.94
CA TRP A 521 -9.94 12.29 -7.63
C TRP A 521 -9.82 13.47 -8.59
N ALA A 522 -9.89 13.22 -9.91
CA ALA A 522 -9.79 14.29 -10.91
C ALA A 522 -10.95 15.28 -10.77
N LEU A 523 -12.18 14.79 -10.61
CA LEU A 523 -13.36 15.62 -10.44
C LEU A 523 -13.30 16.43 -9.13
N ASP A 524 -12.86 15.84 -8.03
CA ASP A 524 -12.70 16.54 -6.75
C ASP A 524 -11.65 17.65 -6.81
N ALA A 525 -10.53 17.40 -7.50
CA ALA A 525 -9.54 18.44 -7.78
C ALA A 525 -10.14 19.59 -8.59
N LEU A 526 -10.89 19.30 -9.67
CA LEU A 526 -11.58 20.31 -10.47
C LEU A 526 -12.66 21.05 -9.67
N ILE A 527 -13.39 20.37 -8.78
CA ILE A 527 -14.33 21.00 -7.85
C ILE A 527 -13.59 22.04 -7.00
N SER A 528 -12.39 21.75 -6.50
CA SER A 528 -11.61 22.71 -5.71
C SER A 528 -11.11 23.93 -6.52
N LEU A 529 -11.00 23.77 -7.85
CA LEU A 529 -10.43 24.72 -8.81
C LEU A 529 -11.45 25.51 -9.64
N TYR A 530 -12.75 25.29 -9.48
CA TYR A 530 -13.77 26.03 -10.22
C TYR A 530 -14.77 26.70 -9.27
N ASP A 531 -15.16 27.95 -9.52
CA ASP A 531 -16.18 28.62 -8.69
C ASP A 531 -17.61 28.19 -9.03
N ARG A 532 -17.81 27.65 -10.25
CA ARG A 532 -19.07 27.10 -10.73
C ARG A 532 -18.81 25.81 -11.49
N PRO A 533 -19.74 24.84 -11.46
CA PRO A 533 -19.55 23.59 -12.18
C PRO A 533 -19.56 23.85 -13.69
N THR A 534 -18.66 23.18 -14.41
CA THR A 534 -18.69 23.12 -15.87
C THR A 534 -19.60 21.98 -16.34
N LYS A 535 -19.99 21.99 -17.61
CA LYS A 535 -20.79 20.91 -18.20
C LYS A 535 -20.06 19.56 -18.10
N GLN A 536 -18.76 19.55 -18.37
CA GLN A 536 -17.90 18.37 -18.28
C GLN A 536 -17.85 17.79 -16.87
N MET A 537 -17.86 18.65 -15.83
CA MET A 537 -17.91 18.21 -14.45
C MET A 537 -19.27 17.58 -14.10
N GLU A 538 -20.37 18.15 -14.57
CA GLU A 538 -21.72 17.58 -14.37
C GLU A 538 -21.90 16.25 -15.09
N ASP A 539 -21.34 16.12 -16.29
CA ASP A 539 -21.36 14.88 -17.06
C ASP A 539 -20.51 13.79 -16.37
N ALA A 540 -19.30 14.12 -15.91
CA ALA A 540 -18.46 13.23 -15.11
C ALA A 540 -19.13 12.80 -13.80
N LEU A 541 -19.79 13.74 -13.10
CA LEU A 541 -20.55 13.47 -11.89
C LEU A 541 -21.70 12.47 -12.17
N THR A 542 -22.38 12.65 -13.30
CA THR A 542 -23.47 11.77 -13.74
C THR A 542 -22.98 10.36 -14.00
N LEU A 543 -21.87 10.21 -14.72
CA LEU A 543 -21.23 8.93 -15.00
C LEU A 543 -20.76 8.24 -13.72
N LEU A 544 -20.14 8.99 -12.81
CA LEU A 544 -19.68 8.46 -11.53
C LEU A 544 -20.85 7.89 -10.71
N MET A 545 -22.01 8.55 -10.71
CA MET A 545 -23.22 8.03 -10.07
C MET A 545 -23.79 6.75 -10.72
N ASP A 546 -23.55 6.53 -12.00
CA ASP A 546 -23.93 5.28 -12.68
C ASP A 546 -22.95 4.15 -12.35
N TRP A 547 -21.64 4.43 -12.41
CA TRP A 547 -20.62 3.42 -12.19
C TRP A 547 -20.59 2.90 -10.76
N VAL A 548 -20.84 3.72 -9.74
CA VAL A 548 -20.89 3.24 -8.35
C VAL A 548 -22.02 2.23 -8.07
N ARG A 549 -23.01 2.13 -8.96
CA ARG A 549 -24.13 1.17 -8.85
C ARG A 549 -23.85 -0.15 -9.56
N THR A 550 -22.75 -0.27 -10.28
CA THR A 550 -22.45 -1.42 -11.14
C THR A 550 -21.03 -1.91 -10.91
N SER A 551 -20.89 -3.18 -10.54
CA SER A 551 -19.57 -3.80 -10.45
C SER A 551 -18.99 -3.96 -11.86
N SER A 552 -17.77 -3.45 -12.07
CA SER A 552 -17.05 -3.58 -13.34
C SER A 552 -15.55 -3.38 -13.15
N ILE A 553 -14.79 -3.54 -14.23
CA ILE A 553 -13.36 -3.17 -14.28
C ILE A 553 -13.08 -1.75 -13.79
N ARG A 554 -14.06 -0.84 -13.91
CA ARG A 554 -13.93 0.56 -13.47
C ARG A 554 -13.85 0.68 -11.95
N SER A 555 -14.44 -0.26 -11.21
CA SER A 555 -14.42 -0.30 -9.75
C SER A 555 -13.34 -1.20 -9.18
N THR A 556 -12.76 -2.12 -9.98
CA THR A 556 -11.78 -3.11 -9.48
C THR A 556 -10.33 -2.81 -9.88
N TYR A 557 -10.07 -1.79 -10.71
CA TYR A 557 -8.71 -1.42 -11.09
C TYR A 557 -7.89 -0.99 -9.85
N PRO A 558 -6.66 -1.53 -9.65
CA PRO A 558 -5.80 -1.13 -8.55
C PRO A 558 -5.46 0.36 -8.62
N THR A 559 -5.63 1.06 -7.49
CA THR A 559 -5.38 2.51 -7.39
C THR A 559 -4.39 2.86 -6.29
N GLY A 560 -3.94 1.87 -5.51
CA GLY A 560 -2.82 1.98 -4.58
C GLY A 560 -1.52 1.47 -5.20
N GLY A 561 -0.42 2.14 -4.87
CA GLY A 561 0.94 1.74 -5.20
C GLY A 561 1.74 1.49 -3.93
N GLY A 562 2.50 0.38 -3.88
CA GLY A 562 3.45 0.13 -2.80
C GLY A 562 4.89 0.04 -3.30
N LEU A 563 5.13 -0.75 -4.36
CA LEU A 563 6.43 -0.84 -5.03
C LEU A 563 6.20 -0.77 -6.54
N PRO A 564 6.72 0.27 -7.23
CA PRO A 564 6.56 0.40 -8.68
C PRO A 564 6.90 -0.89 -9.41
N GLY A 565 6.01 -1.31 -10.31
CA GLY A 565 6.15 -2.51 -11.13
C GLY A 565 6.12 -3.84 -10.38
N GLN A 566 5.90 -3.88 -9.06
CA GLN A 566 5.95 -5.11 -8.26
C GLN A 566 4.77 -5.30 -7.31
N PHE A 567 4.24 -4.23 -6.71
CA PHE A 567 3.23 -4.33 -5.67
C PHE A 567 2.21 -3.19 -5.77
N TYR A 568 1.02 -3.54 -6.26
CA TYR A 568 -0.14 -2.64 -6.40
C TYR A 568 -1.29 -3.16 -5.55
N ILE A 569 -2.17 -2.24 -5.15
CA ILE A 569 -3.27 -2.51 -4.23
C ILE A 569 -4.60 -2.05 -4.83
N HIS A 570 -5.58 -2.94 -4.76
CA HIS A 570 -6.98 -2.59 -4.87
C HIS A 570 -7.57 -2.40 -3.47
N TYR A 571 -7.78 -1.15 -3.09
CA TYR A 571 -8.52 -0.80 -1.87
C TYR A 571 -10.02 -0.97 -2.14
N HIS A 572 -10.66 -1.99 -1.56
CA HIS A 572 -12.09 -2.24 -1.77
C HIS A 572 -12.98 -1.10 -1.24
N SER A 573 -12.46 -0.30 -0.31
CA SER A 573 -13.13 0.92 0.20
C SER A 573 -13.16 2.07 -0.81
N TYR A 574 -12.15 2.20 -1.68
CA TYR A 574 -11.94 3.38 -2.51
C TYR A 574 -13.06 3.66 -3.53
N PRO A 575 -13.61 2.64 -4.25
CA PRO A 575 -14.73 2.83 -5.17
C PRO A 575 -16.02 3.30 -4.51
N LEU A 576 -16.14 3.20 -3.18
CA LEU A 576 -17.29 3.69 -2.41
C LEU A 576 -16.97 5.04 -1.77
N LEU A 577 -15.79 5.13 -1.15
CA LEU A 577 -15.32 6.27 -0.38
C LEU A 577 -15.09 7.52 -1.22
N TRP A 578 -14.27 7.45 -2.28
CA TRP A 578 -13.87 8.65 -3.02
C TRP A 578 -15.02 9.27 -3.81
N PRO A 579 -15.94 8.50 -4.42
CA PRO A 579 -17.16 9.06 -4.96
C PRO A 579 -18.01 9.76 -3.88
N LEU A 580 -18.14 9.16 -2.69
CA LEU A 580 -18.89 9.79 -1.60
C LEU A 580 -18.30 11.13 -1.18
N VAL A 581 -16.97 11.22 -1.07
CA VAL A 581 -16.25 12.48 -0.80
C VAL A 581 -16.51 13.49 -1.91
N THR A 582 -16.37 13.08 -3.17
CA THR A 582 -16.55 13.94 -4.35
C THR A 582 -17.98 14.49 -4.43
N PHE A 583 -18.99 13.65 -4.21
CA PHE A 583 -20.40 14.04 -4.20
C PHE A 583 -20.70 15.04 -3.09
N THR A 584 -20.10 14.83 -1.92
CA THR A 584 -20.22 15.73 -0.77
C THR A 584 -19.61 17.09 -1.08
N ASN A 585 -18.39 17.13 -1.58
CA ASN A 585 -17.69 18.37 -1.92
C ASN A 585 -18.42 19.14 -3.03
N TYR A 586 -18.94 18.44 -4.05
CA TYR A 586 -19.77 19.03 -5.09
C TYR A 586 -21.02 19.70 -4.49
N LYS A 587 -21.74 18.99 -3.60
CA LYS A 587 -22.94 19.53 -2.93
C LYS A 587 -22.60 20.76 -2.10
N HIS A 588 -21.58 20.67 -1.23
CA HIS A 588 -21.18 21.78 -0.38
C HIS A 588 -20.79 23.02 -1.17
N LYS A 589 -20.12 22.86 -2.31
CA LYS A 589 -19.64 23.98 -3.10
C LYS A 589 -20.73 24.60 -3.99
N TYR A 590 -21.53 23.79 -4.66
CA TYR A 590 -22.40 24.26 -5.75
C TYR A 590 -23.89 24.20 -5.45
N VAL A 591 -24.31 23.40 -4.47
CA VAL A 591 -25.72 23.30 -4.09
C VAL A 591 -25.96 24.22 -2.92
N LYS A 592 -26.59 25.37 -3.18
CA LYS A 592 -27.06 26.25 -2.11
C LYS A 592 -28.07 25.49 -1.25
N THR A 593 -27.67 25.06 -0.06
CA THR A 593 -28.61 24.82 1.03
C THR A 593 -29.27 26.16 1.30
N LYS A 594 -30.57 26.29 0.99
CA LYS A 594 -31.35 27.39 1.59
C LYS A 594 -31.18 27.22 3.09
N ALA A 595 -30.46 28.13 3.74
CA ALA A 595 -30.38 28.20 5.18
C ALA A 595 -31.83 28.19 5.69
N LYS A 596 -32.17 27.18 6.49
CA LYS A 596 -33.41 27.18 7.28
C LYS A 596 -33.13 27.89 8.58
#